data_AF-A0A7V6TA47-F1
#
_entry.id   AF-A0A7V6TA47-F1
#
_cell.length_a   1.000
_cell.length_b   1.000
_cell.length_c   1.000
_cell.angle_alpha   90.00
_cell.angle_beta   90.00
_cell.angle_gamma   90.00
#
_symmetry.space_group_name_H-M   'P 1'
#
loop_
_entity.id
_entity.type
_entity.pdbx_description
1 polymer ?
#
loop_
_entity_poly.entity_id
_entity_poly.type
_entity_poly.pdbx_seq_one_letter_code
_entity_poly.pdbx_strand_id
1 'polypeptide(L)'
;MNWHHLARRAYEMDLEEIFIMAQVARTSPPYVAHQMLMMITHEVMDAMHWLMVITMGISHDYYKPPFGSPFTTEEKTEGKSKI
;
A
#
# COMPACT_ATOMS: atom_id res chain seq x y z
N MET A 1 16.19 13.95 -12.79
CA MET A 1 15.97 12.61 -12.22
C MET A 1 15.13 11.83 -13.22
N ASN A 2 15.61 10.69 -13.72
CA ASN A 2 14.91 9.93 -14.77
C ASN A 2 13.71 9.19 -14.14
N TRP A 3 12.52 9.34 -14.73
CA TRP A 3 11.26 8.78 -14.23
C TRP A 3 11.33 7.27 -13.96
N HIS A 4 12.07 6.53 -14.78
CA HIS A 4 12.29 5.09 -14.57
C HIS A 4 13.08 4.78 -13.29
N HIS A 5 14.00 5.67 -12.88
CA HIS A 5 14.71 5.53 -11.60
C HIS A 5 13.79 5.82 -10.41
N LEU A 6 12.84 6.74 -10.56
CA LEU A 6 11.83 7.01 -9.53
C LEU A 6 10.90 5.82 -9.35
N ALA A 7 10.38 5.25 -10.44
CA ALA A 7 9.53 4.05 -10.39
C ALA A 7 10.26 2.86 -9.78
N ARG A 8 11.53 2.63 -10.15
CA ARG A 8 12.36 1.59 -9.52
C ARG A 8 12.54 1.84 -8.03
N ARG A 9 12.78 3.09 -7.64
CA ARG A 9 12.96 3.43 -6.23
C ARG A 9 11.68 3.21 -5.43
N ALA A 10 10.51 3.57 -5.98
CA ALA A 10 9.22 3.30 -5.36
C ALA A 10 8.98 1.79 -5.18
N TYR A 11 9.21 0.99 -6.23
CA TYR A 11 9.15 -0.47 -6.15
C TYR A 11 10.05 -1.05 -5.04
N GLU A 12 11.28 -0.57 -4.91
CA GLU A 12 12.20 -1.01 -3.85
C GLU A 12 11.70 -0.65 -2.45
N MET A 13 11.05 0.51 -2.29
CA MET A 13 10.49 0.95 -1.01
C MET A 13 9.33 0.06 -0.58
N ASP A 14 8.37 -0.22 -1.47
CA ASP A 14 7.23 -1.09 -1.15
C ASP A 14 7.69 -2.51 -0.77
N LEU A 15 8.74 -3.04 -1.43
CA LEU A 15 9.34 -4.33 -1.05
C LEU A 15 9.97 -4.31 0.34
N GLU A 16 10.63 -3.21 0.71
CA GLU A 16 11.21 -3.03 2.05
C GLU A 16 10.11 -2.94 3.12
N GLU A 17 9.02 -2.22 2.84
CA GLU A 17 7.86 -2.13 3.72
C GLU A 17 7.19 -3.50 3.94
N ILE A 18 6.97 -4.27 2.87
CA ILE A 18 6.47 -5.66 2.95
C ILE A 18 7.36 -6.50 3.87
N PHE A 19 8.69 -6.40 3.70
CA PHE A 19 9.64 -7.18 4.49
C PHE A 19 9.60 -6.82 5.98
N ILE A 20 9.51 -5.53 6.30
CA ILE A 20 9.40 -5.04 7.69
C ILE A 20 8.07 -5.48 8.30
N MET A 21 6.95 -5.25 7.61
CA MET A 21 5.64 -5.66 8.11
C MET A 21 5.52 -7.17 8.29
N ALA A 22 6.11 -7.97 7.39
CA ALA A 22 6.13 -9.42 7.53
C ALA A 22 6.93 -9.87 8.77
N GLN A 23 8.02 -9.18 9.11
CA GLN A 23 8.75 -9.43 10.36
C GLN A 23 7.89 -9.12 11.58
N VAL A 24 7.21 -7.98 11.58
CA VAL A 24 6.32 -7.57 12.67
C VAL A 24 5.15 -8.53 12.83
N ALA A 25 4.52 -8.94 11.73
CA ALA A 25 3.39 -9.87 11.73
C ALA A 25 3.75 -11.22 12.38
N ARG A 26 4.97 -11.73 12.16
CA ARG A 26 5.43 -13.02 12.71
C ARG A 26 5.54 -13.03 14.24
N THR A 27 5.84 -11.91 14.87
CA THR A 27 6.05 -11.83 16.32
C THR A 27 4.88 -11.21 17.06
N SER A 28 3.87 -10.72 16.35
CA SER A 28 2.74 -9.99 16.91
C SER A 28 1.58 -10.92 17.32
N PRO A 29 0.71 -10.49 18.26
CA PRO A 29 -0.52 -11.20 18.56
C PRO A 29 -1.41 -11.39 17.33
N PRO A 30 -2.25 -12.45 17.25
CA PRO A 30 -3.02 -12.79 16.06
C PRO A 30 -3.85 -11.64 15.45
N TYR A 31 -4.45 -10.78 16.27
CA TYR A 31 -5.25 -9.65 15.78
C TYR A 31 -4.40 -8.58 15.08
N VAL A 32 -3.19 -8.31 15.60
CA VAL A 32 -2.23 -7.38 14.98
C VAL A 32 -1.64 -8.02 13.73
N ALA A 33 -1.27 -9.31 13.80
CA ALA A 33 -0.76 -10.05 12.65
C ALA A 33 -1.77 -10.05 11.49
N HIS A 34 -3.06 -10.21 11.79
CA HIS A 34 -4.11 -10.11 10.78
C HIS A 34 -4.15 -8.72 10.12
N GLN A 35 -4.11 -7.64 10.90
CA GLN A 35 -4.04 -6.27 10.35
C GLN A 35 -2.78 -6.05 9.49
N MET A 36 -1.63 -6.56 9.93
CA MET A 36 -0.38 -6.49 9.17
C MET A 36 -0.48 -7.23 7.83
N LEU A 37 -1.13 -8.39 7.78
CA LEU A 37 -1.34 -9.12 6.53
C LEU A 37 -2.22 -8.34 5.53
N MET A 38 -3.22 -7.59 6.02
CA MET A 38 -4.04 -6.72 5.17
C MET A 38 -3.21 -5.58 4.55
N MET A 39 -2.33 -4.96 5.34
CA MET A 39 -1.42 -3.91 4.84
C MET A 39 -0.37 -4.45 3.88
N ILE A 40 0.22 -5.61 4.17
CA ILE A 40 1.13 -6.30 3.26
C ILE A 40 0.46 -6.53 1.90
N THR A 41 -0.82 -6.89 1.89
CA THR A 41 -1.56 -7.08 0.63
C THR A 41 -1.63 -5.79 -0.19
N HIS A 42 -1.79 -4.63 0.45
CA HIS A 42 -1.81 -3.34 -0.23
C HIS A 42 -0.44 -2.97 -0.83
N GLU A 43 0.64 -3.13 -0.06
CA GLU A 43 1.99 -2.88 -0.56
C GLU A 43 2.38 -3.83 -1.70
N VAL A 44 1.89 -5.08 -1.68
CA VAL A 44 2.09 -5.99 -2.81
C VAL A 44 1.40 -5.45 -4.08
N MET A 45 0.21 -4.87 -3.96
CA MET A 45 -0.48 -4.27 -5.10
C MET A 45 0.26 -3.03 -5.63
N ASP A 46 0.81 -2.20 -4.74
CA ASP A 46 1.60 -1.02 -5.12
C ASP A 46 2.94 -1.44 -5.76
N ALA A 47 3.64 -2.43 -5.20
CA ALA A 47 4.83 -3.00 -5.81
C ALA A 47 4.54 -3.61 -7.20
N MET A 48 3.41 -4.30 -7.36
CA MET A 48 2.98 -4.82 -8.67
C MET A 48 2.68 -3.69 -9.67
N HIS A 49 2.08 -2.60 -9.22
CA HIS A 49 1.86 -1.42 -10.05
C HIS A 49 3.19 -0.85 -10.54
N TRP A 50 4.15 -0.60 -9.65
CA TRP A 50 5.47 -0.08 -10.06
C TRP A 50 6.23 -1.05 -10.96
N LEU A 51 6.11 -2.35 -10.72
CA LEU A 51 6.69 -3.36 -11.62
C LEU A 51 6.10 -3.27 -13.03
N MET A 52 4.78 -3.11 -13.16
CA MET A 52 4.13 -2.91 -14.45
C MET A 52 4.59 -1.61 -15.12
N VAL A 53 4.68 -0.52 -14.36
CA VAL A 53 5.17 0.79 -14.81
C VAL A 53 6.60 0.67 -15.35
N ILE A 54 7.48 -0.06 -14.65
CA ILE A 54 8.88 -0.29 -15.06
C ILE A 54 8.96 -1.16 -16.31
N THR A 55 8.16 -2.23 -16.38
CA THR A 55 8.26 -3.24 -17.44
C THR A 55 7.54 -2.85 -18.73
N MET A 56 6.39 -2.19 -18.62
CA MET A 56 5.51 -1.87 -19.74
C MET A 56 5.46 -0.36 -20.04
N GLY A 57 5.94 0.51 -19.13
CA GLY A 57 5.81 1.96 -19.29
C GLY A 57 4.37 2.49 -19.12
N ILE A 58 3.47 1.66 -18.62
CA ILE A 58 2.03 1.96 -18.48
C ILE A 58 1.72 2.08 -16.99
N SER A 59 1.17 3.22 -16.58
CA SER A 59 0.54 3.41 -15.27
C SER A 59 -0.94 3.07 -15.40
N HIS A 60 -1.38 2.02 -14.70
CA HIS A 60 -2.80 1.69 -14.60
C HIS A 60 -3.22 1.68 -13.13
N ASP A 61 -4.29 2.39 -12.81
CA ASP A 61 -4.83 2.46 -11.45
C ASP A 61 -5.59 1.16 -11.16
N TYR A 62 -5.07 0.38 -10.21
CA TYR A 62 -5.75 -0.82 -9.72
C TYR A 62 -6.74 -0.45 -8.61
N TYR A 63 -7.86 -1.19 -8.55
CA TYR A 63 -8.79 -1.07 -7.43
C TYR A 63 -8.10 -1.45 -6.12
N LYS A 64 -7.97 -0.49 -5.21
CA LYS A 64 -7.46 -0.70 -3.85
C LYS A 64 -8.64 -1.07 -2.94
N PRO A 65 -8.67 -2.29 -2.37
CA PRO A 65 -9.74 -2.67 -1.44
C PRO A 65 -9.72 -1.78 -0.18
N PRO A 66 -10.87 -1.27 0.28
CA PRO A 66 -10.94 -0.44 1.48
C PRO A 66 -10.75 -1.30 2.72
N PHE A 67 -9.58 -1.21 3.35
CA PHE A 67 -9.34 -1.81 4.67
C PHE A 67 -9.47 -0.72 5.71
N GLY A 68 -10.38 -0.90 6.68
CA GLY A 68 -10.71 0.11 7.68
C GLY A 68 -9.50 0.60 8.49
N SER A 69 -9.65 1.79 9.08
CA SER A 69 -8.76 2.48 10.04
C SER A 69 -7.92 1.52 10.90
N PRO A 70 -6.59 1.75 11.05
CA PRO A 70 -5.98 3.07 11.34
C PRO A 70 -5.20 3.76 10.22
N PHE A 71 -5.16 3.24 8.99
CA PHE A 71 -4.26 3.79 7.94
C PHE A 71 -4.94 4.33 6.68
N THR A 72 -6.28 4.40 6.63
CA THR A 72 -6.94 5.20 5.59
C THR A 72 -6.84 6.69 5.96
N THR A 73 -6.18 7.49 5.14
CA THR A 73 -6.23 8.97 5.18
C THR A 73 -7.58 9.50 4.68
N GLU A 74 -8.67 8.75 4.90
CA GLU A 74 -9.99 9.32 4.74
C GLU A 74 -10.17 10.32 5.88
N GLU A 75 -9.88 11.58 5.59
CA GLU A 75 -10.44 12.69 6.35
C GLU A 75 -11.94 12.41 6.47
N LYS A 76 -12.38 12.11 7.69
CA LYS A 76 -13.78 12.26 8.09
C LYS A 76 -14.16 13.70 7.74
N THR A 77 -14.78 13.89 6.58
CA THR A 77 -15.56 15.09 6.31
C THR A 77 -16.80 15.00 7.18
N GLU A 78 -16.66 15.42 8.43
CA GLU A 78 -17.76 15.67 9.33
C GLU A 78 -18.68 16.74 8.71
N GLY A 79 -19.89 16.33 8.40
CA GLY A 79 -21.09 17.15 8.50
C GLY A 79 -21.19 18.38 7.61
N LYS A 80 -21.95 18.26 6.51
CA LYS A 80 -22.99 19.25 6.18
C LYS A 80 -24.25 18.55 5.66
N SER A 81 -25.13 18.21 6.60
CA SER A 81 -26.55 18.05 6.30
C SER A 81 -27.07 19.37 5.76
N LYS A 82 -27.41 19.44 4.47
CA LYS A 82 -28.17 20.55 3.92
C LYS A 82 -29.65 20.32 4.27
N ILE A 83 -30.18 21.20 5.10
CA ILE A 83 -31.60 21.59 5.07
C ILE A 83 -31.81 22.43 3.82
#